data_AF-A0A2L0UGE7-F1
#
_entry.id   AF-A0A2L0UGE7-F1
#
_cell.length_a   1.000
_cell.length_b   1.000
_cell.length_c   1.000
_cell.angle_alpha   90.00
_cell.angle_beta   90.00
_cell.angle_gamma   90.00
#
_symmetry.space_group_name_H-M   'P 1'
#
loop_
_entity.id
_entity.type
_entity.pdbx_description
1 polymer ?
#
loop_
_entity_poly.entity_id
_entity_poly.type
_entity_poly.pdbx_seq_one_letter_code
_entity_poly.pdbx_strand_id
1 'polypeptide(L)'
;MTLSSGTQLHNARAAWRHRTVIVASFGAGLVLITGCATGGEDNWNSTAVGDDKSVGELDLRSVLLVTDEKNAPARILGTFENNGDQDIDVVISDNDEDVTVTVPAQGSVGLDTEETLLQTAGDTPGARTSLTATTDAGDVELLVPVVDGTLDPYKPYLPE
;
A
#
# COMPACT_ATOMS: atom_id res chain seq x y z
N MET A 1 39.94 -59.82 24.60
CA MET A 1 40.70 -60.52 25.66
C MET A 1 40.91 -59.50 26.76
N THR A 2 40.33 -59.59 27.95
CA THR A 2 40.12 -60.73 28.85
C THR A 2 39.05 -60.37 29.89
N LEU A 3 38.22 -61.37 30.25
CA LEU A 3 37.66 -61.69 31.59
C LEU A 3 36.90 -60.59 32.36
N SER A 4 35.92 -60.84 33.22
CA SER A 4 35.30 -62.02 33.83
C SER A 4 34.16 -61.44 34.70
N SER A 5 32.92 -61.90 34.52
CA SER A 5 32.15 -62.75 35.45
C SER A 5 31.91 -62.19 36.87
N GLY A 6 30.62 -62.09 37.26
CA GLY A 6 30.17 -61.75 38.61
C GLY A 6 28.66 -61.96 38.85
N THR A 7 28.31 -63.18 39.25
CA THR A 7 27.33 -63.63 40.29
C THR A 7 26.10 -62.79 40.73
N GLN A 8 24.93 -63.46 40.72
CA GLN A 8 23.92 -63.60 41.81
C GLN A 8 23.07 -62.34 42.14
N LEU A 9 21.77 -62.31 42.46
CA LEU A 9 20.77 -63.26 42.97
C LEU A 9 19.39 -62.55 43.04
N HIS A 10 18.34 -63.34 43.32
CA HIS A 10 17.08 -62.98 44.01
C HIS A 10 15.95 -62.24 43.27
N ASN A 11 14.81 -62.91 43.11
CA ASN A 11 13.57 -62.70 43.90
C ASN A 11 12.41 -63.51 43.29
N ALA A 12 11.83 -64.48 44.00
CA ALA A 12 10.79 -64.36 45.04
C ALA A 12 9.36 -64.13 44.49
N ARG A 13 8.68 -65.28 44.29
CA ARG A 13 7.30 -65.62 44.67
C ARG A 13 6.15 -64.61 44.46
N ALA A 14 5.31 -64.96 43.49
CA ALA A 14 3.89 -65.33 43.60
C ALA A 14 2.89 -64.37 44.32
N ALA A 15 2.10 -63.70 43.46
CA ALA A 15 0.64 -63.66 43.39
C ALA A 15 -0.20 -63.40 44.65
N TRP A 16 -0.87 -62.22 44.69
CA TRP A 16 -2.22 -62.11 45.27
C TRP A 16 -3.02 -60.90 44.74
N ARG A 17 -4.03 -61.22 43.90
CA ARG A 17 -5.40 -60.67 43.83
C ARG A 17 -5.67 -59.19 43.52
N HIS A 18 -6.28 -59.06 42.34
CA HIS A 18 -7.46 -58.26 41.98
C HIS A 18 -7.52 -56.80 42.41
N ARG A 19 -7.52 -55.92 41.42
CA ARG A 19 -8.63 -54.99 41.18
C ARG A 19 -8.66 -54.59 39.71
N THR A 20 -9.76 -54.95 39.06
CA THR A 20 -10.14 -54.53 37.72
C THR A 20 -10.27 -53.00 37.68
N VAL A 21 -9.56 -52.35 36.76
CA VAL A 21 -9.93 -51.02 36.27
C VAL A 21 -9.87 -51.08 34.75
N ILE A 22 -11.04 -51.01 34.14
CA ILE A 22 -11.24 -50.79 32.72
C ILE A 22 -10.66 -49.41 32.40
N VAL A 23 -9.53 -49.36 31.70
CA VAL A 23 -9.01 -48.11 31.15
C VAL A 23 -9.77 -47.87 29.85
N ALA A 24 -10.78 -47.02 29.93
CA ALA A 24 -11.47 -46.47 28.78
C ALA A 24 -10.46 -45.65 27.95
N SER A 25 -10.30 -46.03 26.69
CA SER A 25 -9.46 -45.39 25.69
C SER A 25 -9.86 -43.91 25.51
N PHE A 26 -9.10 -42.99 26.10
CA PHE A 26 -9.19 -41.56 25.78
C PHE A 26 -8.25 -41.25 24.62
N GLY A 27 -8.77 -41.42 23.40
CA GLY A 27 -8.18 -40.85 22.20
C GLY A 27 -8.36 -39.34 22.22
N ALA A 28 -7.37 -38.62 22.76
CA ALA A 28 -7.30 -37.17 22.64
C ALA A 28 -6.69 -36.82 21.28
N GLY A 29 -7.55 -36.54 20.30
CA GLY A 29 -7.17 -36.14 18.96
C GLY A 29 -6.38 -34.83 18.96
N LEU A 30 -5.25 -34.82 18.26
CA LEU A 30 -4.56 -33.61 17.83
C LEU A 30 -5.48 -32.86 16.86
N VAL A 31 -6.20 -31.84 17.34
CA VAL A 31 -6.87 -30.87 16.46
C VAL A 31 -5.77 -30.06 15.78
N LEU A 32 -5.40 -30.49 14.57
CA LEU A 32 -4.61 -29.71 13.64
C LEU A 32 -5.44 -28.47 13.29
N ILE A 33 -5.10 -27.31 13.85
CA ILE A 33 -5.65 -26.03 13.42
C ILE A 33 -5.06 -25.76 12.02
N THR A 34 -5.68 -26.34 11.00
CA THR A 34 -5.49 -25.91 9.62
C THR A 34 -6.24 -24.60 9.46
N GLY A 35 -5.58 -23.49 9.77
CA GLY A 35 -6.07 -22.16 9.42
C GLY A 35 -5.94 -21.97 7.92
N CYS A 36 -6.92 -22.45 7.15
CA CYS A 36 -7.10 -21.91 5.80
C CYS A 36 -7.50 -20.44 5.97
N ALA A 37 -6.64 -19.52 5.54
CA ALA A 37 -7.03 -18.13 5.33
C ALA A 37 -7.98 -18.09 4.14
N THR A 38 -9.25 -18.41 4.37
CA THR A 38 -10.34 -18.27 3.40
C THR A 38 -11.19 -17.11 3.87
N GLY A 39 -10.81 -15.90 3.48
CA GLY A 39 -11.54 -14.70 3.88
C GLY A 39 -10.99 -13.37 3.38
N GLY A 40 -10.01 -13.37 2.46
CA GLY A 40 -9.75 -12.20 1.64
C GLY A 40 -10.46 -12.42 0.31
N GLU A 41 -11.41 -11.56 -0.04
CA GLU A 41 -11.77 -11.41 -1.45
C GLU A 41 -10.51 -10.98 -2.18
N ASP A 42 -10.13 -11.69 -3.25
CA ASP A 42 -9.00 -11.25 -4.07
C ASP A 42 -9.37 -9.90 -4.70
N ASN A 43 -8.75 -8.81 -4.24
CA ASN A 43 -8.96 -7.48 -4.84
C ASN A 43 -8.10 -7.32 -6.10
N TRP A 44 -8.48 -8.00 -7.18
CA TRP A 44 -7.86 -7.80 -8.50
C TRP A 44 -8.12 -6.40 -9.09
N ASN A 45 -8.64 -5.45 -8.31
CA ASN A 45 -8.85 -4.09 -8.75
C ASN A 45 -7.50 -3.38 -8.88
N SER A 46 -7.32 -2.64 -9.97
CA SER A 46 -6.16 -1.78 -10.14
C SER A 46 -6.19 -0.71 -9.06
N THR A 47 -5.22 -0.73 -8.15
CA THR A 47 -4.97 0.43 -7.29
C THR A 47 -4.41 1.52 -8.18
N ALA A 48 -5.11 2.63 -8.28
CA ALA A 48 -4.62 3.78 -9.02
C ALA A 48 -3.28 4.24 -8.42
N VAL A 49 -2.32 4.55 -9.29
CA VAL A 49 -1.00 5.04 -8.88
C VAL A 49 -1.15 6.52 -8.56
N GLY A 50 -0.70 6.95 -7.39
CA GLY A 50 -0.73 8.36 -6.99
C GLY A 50 -1.01 8.54 -5.51
N ASP A 51 -1.21 9.79 -5.10
CA ASP A 51 -1.76 10.14 -3.78
C ASP A 51 -3.19 10.69 -3.95
N ASP A 52 -4.06 10.37 -2.99
CA ASP A 52 -5.45 10.84 -2.96
C ASP A 52 -5.65 11.75 -1.74
N LYS A 53 -6.25 12.93 -1.97
CA LYS A 53 -6.56 13.91 -0.91
C LYS A 53 -7.90 14.59 -1.16
N SER A 54 -8.38 15.29 -0.15
CA SER A 54 -9.55 16.16 -0.27
C SER A 54 -9.30 17.44 0.52
N VAL A 55 -9.81 18.55 0.02
CA VAL A 55 -9.79 19.87 0.68
C VAL A 55 -11.10 20.59 0.37
N GLY A 56 -11.92 20.81 1.40
CA GLY A 56 -13.29 21.29 1.20
C GLY A 56 -14.11 20.33 0.33
N GLU A 57 -14.67 20.85 -0.77
CA GLU A 57 -15.47 20.09 -1.75
C GLU A 57 -14.63 19.53 -2.92
N LEU A 58 -13.33 19.82 -2.93
CA LEU A 58 -12.39 19.34 -3.93
C LEU A 58 -11.79 17.99 -3.52
N ASP A 59 -11.84 17.06 -4.44
CA ASP A 59 -11.21 15.76 -4.37
C ASP A 59 -10.05 15.67 -5.38
N LEU A 60 -8.87 15.30 -4.90
CA LEU A 60 -7.67 15.10 -5.69
C LEU A 60 -7.44 13.59 -5.80
N ARG A 61 -7.48 13.05 -7.01
CA ARG A 61 -7.42 11.61 -7.26
C ARG A 61 -6.18 11.24 -8.06
N SER A 62 -5.42 10.30 -7.52
CA SER A 62 -4.29 9.64 -8.17
C SER A 62 -3.22 10.62 -8.64
N VAL A 63 -2.89 11.60 -7.80
CA VAL A 63 -1.93 12.65 -8.14
C VAL A 63 -0.51 12.10 -8.15
N LEU A 64 0.23 12.33 -9.23
CA LEU A 64 1.62 11.92 -9.43
C LEU A 64 2.38 12.88 -10.34
N LEU A 65 3.71 12.78 -10.34
CA LEU A 65 4.59 13.52 -11.26
C LEU A 65 5.21 12.59 -12.29
N VAL A 66 5.25 13.02 -13.55
CA VAL A 66 5.98 12.37 -14.65
C VAL A 66 7.14 13.26 -15.08
N THR A 67 8.36 12.74 -15.05
CA THR A 67 9.59 13.45 -15.44
C THR A 67 10.65 12.47 -15.94
N ASP A 68 11.64 12.95 -16.69
CA ASP A 68 12.80 12.13 -17.07
C ASP A 68 13.84 12.04 -15.94
N GLU A 69 14.04 13.10 -15.17
CA GLU A 69 15.05 13.17 -14.12
C GLU A 69 14.74 14.23 -13.06
N LYS A 70 15.44 14.18 -11.92
CA LYS A 70 15.15 14.98 -10.73
C LYS A 70 14.94 16.49 -10.96
N ASN A 71 15.79 17.11 -11.77
CA ASN A 71 15.78 18.56 -11.98
C ASN A 71 15.29 18.94 -13.38
N ALA A 72 14.60 18.04 -14.07
CA ALA A 72 13.93 18.31 -15.33
C ALA A 72 12.48 18.73 -15.08
N PRO A 73 11.82 19.37 -16.06
CA PRO A 73 10.40 19.65 -15.98
C PRO A 73 9.59 18.41 -15.62
N ALA A 74 8.51 18.61 -14.86
CA ALA A 74 7.65 17.54 -14.40
C ALA A 74 6.20 17.83 -14.76
N ARG A 75 5.51 16.86 -15.36
CA ARG A 75 4.08 16.96 -15.61
C ARG A 75 3.30 16.38 -14.44
N ILE A 76 2.29 17.10 -13.98
CA ILE A 76 1.34 16.61 -13.00
C ILE A 76 0.30 15.75 -13.73
N LEU A 77 0.06 14.53 -13.24
CA LEU A 77 -1.07 13.70 -13.63
C LEU A 77 -2.00 13.47 -12.44
N GLY A 78 -3.27 13.18 -12.73
CA GLY A 78 -4.33 12.95 -11.75
C GLY A 78 -5.66 13.50 -12.25
N THR A 79 -6.70 13.37 -11.44
CA THR A 79 -8.01 13.96 -11.69
C THR A 79 -8.42 14.81 -10.50
N PHE A 80 -8.82 16.06 -10.75
CA PHE A 80 -9.37 16.95 -9.74
C PHE A 80 -10.89 16.99 -9.93
N GLU A 81 -11.65 16.65 -8.89
CA GLU A 81 -13.11 16.57 -8.92
C GLU A 81 -13.68 17.59 -7.93
N ASN A 82 -14.54 18.47 -8.42
CA ASN A 82 -15.19 19.50 -7.62
C ASN A 82 -16.66 19.10 -7.40
N ASN A 83 -16.99 18.77 -6.15
CA ASN A 83 -18.33 18.36 -5.73
C ASN A 83 -19.21 19.56 -5.31
N GLY A 84 -18.68 20.78 -5.37
CA GLY A 84 -19.35 22.01 -4.98
C GLY A 84 -20.08 22.70 -6.13
N ASP A 85 -20.85 23.73 -5.78
CA ASP A 85 -21.72 24.47 -6.71
C ASP A 85 -21.05 25.70 -7.36
N GLN A 86 -19.76 25.91 -7.10
CA GLN A 86 -18.95 27.00 -7.64
C GLN A 86 -17.62 26.45 -8.18
N ASP A 87 -17.03 27.16 -9.15
CA ASP A 87 -15.69 26.84 -9.64
C ASP A 87 -14.67 26.99 -8.51
N ILE A 88 -13.66 26.11 -8.49
CA ILE A 88 -12.57 26.12 -7.51
C ILE A 88 -11.27 26.35 -8.25
N ASP A 89 -10.53 27.39 -7.87
CA ASP A 89 -9.14 27.57 -8.26
C ASP A 89 -8.24 26.79 -7.29
N VAL A 90 -7.45 25.86 -7.84
CA VAL A 90 -6.54 25.00 -7.10
C VAL A 90 -5.12 25.43 -7.39
N VAL A 91 -4.44 25.96 -6.38
CA VAL A 91 -3.01 26.29 -6.48
C VAL A 91 -2.21 25.08 -6.02
N ILE A 92 -1.44 24.48 -6.92
CA ILE A 92 -0.50 23.41 -6.62
C ILE A 92 0.90 24.02 -6.55
N SER A 93 1.58 23.83 -5.42
CA SER A 93 2.93 24.37 -5.20
C SER A 93 3.91 23.29 -4.76
N ASP A 94 5.18 23.49 -5.11
CA ASP A 94 6.31 22.77 -4.55
C ASP A 94 7.21 23.72 -3.74
N ASN A 95 8.52 23.49 -3.69
CA ASN A 95 9.42 24.32 -2.89
C ASN A 95 9.82 25.63 -3.58
N ASP A 96 9.65 25.73 -4.90
CA ASP A 96 10.22 26.78 -5.73
C ASP A 96 9.21 27.47 -6.65
N GLU A 97 8.04 26.89 -6.88
CA GLU A 97 6.99 27.50 -7.69
C GLU A 97 5.56 27.09 -7.31
N ASP A 98 4.61 27.70 -8.01
CA ASP A 98 3.20 27.34 -7.99
C ASP A 98 2.57 27.40 -9.38
N VAL A 99 1.54 26.58 -9.57
CA VAL A 99 0.68 26.52 -10.76
C VAL A 99 -0.78 26.46 -10.36
N THR A 100 -1.66 27.02 -11.19
CA THR A 100 -3.10 27.06 -10.89
C THR A 100 -3.91 26.23 -11.89
N VAL A 101 -4.84 25.43 -11.38
CA VAL A 101 -5.84 24.68 -12.16
C VAL A 101 -7.23 25.08 -11.68
N THR A 102 -8.07 25.56 -12.60
CA THR A 102 -9.49 25.86 -12.30
C THR A 102 -10.35 24.64 -12.57
N VAL A 103 -11.10 24.18 -11.57
CA VAL A 103 -12.00 23.02 -11.66
C VAL A 103 -13.46 23.51 -11.64
N PRO A 104 -14.26 23.23 -12.70
CA PRO A 104 -15.62 23.74 -12.79
C PRO A 104 -16.53 23.15 -11.72
N ALA A 105 -17.54 23.92 -11.30
CA ALA A 105 -18.60 23.46 -10.40
C ALA A 105 -19.21 22.13 -10.85
N GLN A 106 -19.45 21.21 -9.90
CA GLN A 106 -20.04 19.88 -10.15
C GLN A 106 -19.35 19.13 -11.31
N GLY A 107 -18.03 19.28 -11.44
CA GLY A 107 -17.26 18.83 -12.60
C GLY A 107 -15.87 18.32 -12.23
N SER A 108 -15.10 17.95 -13.24
CA SER A 108 -13.75 17.44 -13.06
C SER A 108 -12.79 17.87 -14.16
N VAL A 109 -11.51 17.88 -13.83
CA VAL A 109 -10.39 18.13 -14.74
C VAL A 109 -9.42 16.96 -14.65
N GLY A 110 -9.16 16.29 -15.77
CA GLY A 110 -8.13 15.26 -15.90
C GLY A 110 -6.83 15.85 -16.43
N LEU A 111 -5.75 15.77 -15.65
CA LEU A 111 -4.45 16.37 -15.99
C LEU A 111 -3.65 15.55 -17.03
N ASP A 112 -4.15 14.37 -17.39
CA ASP A 112 -3.73 13.64 -18.59
C ASP A 112 -4.13 14.36 -19.89
N THR A 113 -5.21 15.15 -19.85
CA THR A 113 -5.68 15.98 -20.97
C THR A 113 -5.32 17.46 -20.82
N GLU A 114 -5.49 18.02 -19.63
CA GLU A 114 -5.12 19.41 -19.32
C GLU A 114 -3.68 19.43 -18.78
N GLU A 115 -2.73 19.70 -19.68
CA GLU A 115 -1.31 19.70 -19.32
C GLU A 115 -0.98 20.76 -18.28
N THR A 116 -0.40 20.30 -17.16
CA THR A 116 0.04 21.14 -16.04
C THR A 116 1.47 20.74 -15.69
N LEU A 117 2.39 21.71 -15.77
CA LEU A 117 3.84 21.48 -15.66
C LEU A 117 4.44 22.23 -14.49
N LEU A 118 5.37 21.59 -13.80
CA LEU A 118 6.35 22.19 -12.92
C LEU A 118 7.69 22.30 -13.67
N GLN A 119 8.46 23.35 -13.40
CA GLN A 119 9.86 23.54 -13.77
C GLN A 119 10.74 22.38 -13.30
N THR A 120 10.51 21.82 -12.11
CA THR A 120 11.26 20.66 -11.63
C THR A 120 10.41 19.61 -10.90
N ALA A 121 10.90 18.37 -10.80
CA ALA A 121 10.21 17.30 -10.09
C ALA A 121 10.49 17.26 -8.58
N GLY A 122 11.47 18.03 -8.09
CA GLY A 122 11.97 17.99 -6.72
C GLY A 122 12.77 16.73 -6.33
N ASP A 123 12.45 15.55 -6.90
CA ASP A 123 13.20 14.30 -6.68
C ASP A 123 13.28 13.37 -7.90
N THR A 124 14.17 12.38 -7.86
CA THR A 124 14.35 11.42 -8.96
C THR A 124 13.15 10.49 -9.14
N PRO A 125 12.85 10.03 -10.38
CA PRO A 125 11.90 8.94 -10.62
C PRO A 125 12.12 7.72 -9.70
N GLY A 126 11.02 7.13 -9.22
CA GLY A 126 10.98 6.07 -8.21
C GLY A 126 10.91 6.56 -6.76
N ALA A 127 11.13 7.85 -6.50
CA ALA A 127 10.94 8.48 -5.20
C ALA A 127 9.49 8.98 -5.00
N ARG A 128 9.24 9.62 -3.86
CA ARG A 128 8.06 10.45 -3.61
C ARG A 128 8.49 11.85 -3.21
N THR A 129 7.79 12.86 -3.67
CA THR A 129 8.02 14.27 -3.32
C THR A 129 6.75 14.87 -2.74
N SER A 130 6.88 15.96 -1.98
CA SER A 130 5.72 16.68 -1.44
C SER A 130 5.26 17.77 -2.40
N LEU A 131 3.95 17.85 -2.61
CA LEU A 131 3.26 19.00 -3.20
C LEU A 131 2.24 19.52 -2.20
N THR A 132 1.90 20.80 -2.29
CA THR A 132 0.78 21.37 -1.52
C THR A 132 -0.31 21.82 -2.47
N ALA A 133 -1.53 21.38 -2.22
CA ALA A 133 -2.72 21.89 -2.92
C ALA A 133 -3.46 22.87 -2.00
N THR A 134 -3.70 24.08 -2.50
CA THR A 134 -4.35 25.17 -1.76
C THR A 134 -5.59 25.64 -2.50
N THR A 135 -6.66 25.86 -1.74
CA THR A 135 -7.93 26.46 -2.18
C THR A 135 -8.39 27.46 -1.13
N ASP A 136 -9.50 28.18 -1.39
CA ASP A 136 -10.13 29.04 -0.39
C ASP A 136 -10.62 28.28 0.86
N ALA A 137 -10.84 26.96 0.76
CA ALA A 137 -11.25 26.13 1.89
C ALA A 137 -10.09 25.73 2.81
N GLY A 138 -8.84 25.86 2.33
CA GLY A 138 -7.62 25.50 3.05
C GLY A 138 -6.58 24.82 2.15
N ASP A 139 -5.56 24.24 2.78
CA ASP A 139 -4.48 23.51 2.12
C ASP A 139 -4.39 22.04 2.56
N VAL A 140 -3.81 21.22 1.69
CA VAL A 140 -3.48 19.82 1.97
C VAL A 140 -2.15 19.45 1.32
N GLU A 141 -1.30 18.74 2.08
CA GLU A 141 -0.06 18.16 1.56
C GLU A 141 -0.33 16.80 0.89
N LEU A 142 0.16 16.66 -0.33
CA LEU A 142 0.23 15.42 -1.10
C LEU A 142 1.65 14.89 -1.06
N LEU A 143 1.82 13.60 -0.79
CA LEU A 143 3.10 12.92 -0.94
C LEU A 143 3.04 12.08 -2.21
N VAL A 144 3.38 12.67 -3.35
CA VAL A 144 3.13 12.09 -4.68
C VAL A 144 4.31 11.27 -5.18
N PRO A 145 4.09 10.14 -5.89
CA PRO A 145 5.17 9.42 -6.54
C PRO A 145 5.69 10.17 -7.76
N VAL A 146 6.99 10.06 -8.02
CA VAL A 146 7.65 10.53 -9.25
C VAL A 146 7.91 9.34 -10.14
N VAL A 147 7.43 9.36 -11.38
CA VAL A 147 7.58 8.29 -12.38
C VAL A 147 8.20 8.81 -13.66
N ASP A 148 8.67 7.90 -14.52
CA ASP A 148 9.34 8.23 -15.78
C ASP A 148 8.81 7.39 -16.96
N GLY A 149 9.35 7.66 -18.15
CA GLY A 149 9.04 6.94 -19.38
C GLY A 149 9.63 5.53 -19.48
N THR A 150 10.30 4.99 -18.45
CA THR A 150 10.68 3.56 -18.47
C THR A 150 9.46 2.64 -18.39
N LEU A 151 8.34 3.19 -17.90
CA LEU A 151 7.03 2.58 -17.90
C LEU A 151 6.24 3.06 -19.13
N ASP A 152 5.85 2.14 -20.00
CA ASP A 152 5.16 2.43 -21.26
C ASP A 152 3.95 3.38 -21.13
N PRO A 153 3.08 3.27 -20.10
CA PRO A 153 1.93 4.17 -19.95
C PRO A 153 2.28 5.64 -19.72
N TYR A 154 3.47 5.96 -19.20
CA TYR A 154 3.85 7.33 -18.84
C TYR A 154 4.65 8.05 -19.93
N LYS A 155 5.15 7.32 -20.94
CA LYS A 155 5.89 7.90 -22.07
C LYS A 155 5.19 9.07 -22.77
N PRO A 156 3.86 9.05 -23.00
CA PRO A 156 3.18 10.16 -23.67
C PRO A 156 3.10 11.44 -22.84
N TYR A 157 3.41 11.38 -21.54
CA TYR A 157 3.25 12.48 -20.59
C TYR A 157 4.59 13.04 -20.12
N LEU A 158 5.71 12.62 -20.71
CA LEU A 158 7.00 13.26 -20.49
C LEU A 158 6.96 14.67 -21.08
N PRO A 159 7.36 15.70 -20.30
CA PRO A 159 7.52 17.07 -20.82
C PRO A 159 8.54 17.13 -21.98
N GLU A 160 8.35 18.09 -22.90
CA GLU A 160 9.29 18.35 -24.02
C GLU A 160 10.58 19.05 -23.61
#